data_AF-A0A2U3CBK6-F1
#
_entry.id   AF-A0A2U3CBK6-F1
#
_cell.length_a   1.000
_cell.length_b   1.000
_cell.length_c   1.000
_cell.angle_alpha   90.00
_cell.angle_beta   90.00
_cell.angle_gamma   90.00
#
_symmetry.space_group_name_H-M   'P 1'
#
loop_
_entity.id
_entity.type
_entity.pdbx_description
1 polymer ?
#
loop_
_entity_poly.entity_id
_entity_poly.type
_entity_poly.pdbx_seq_one_letter_code
_entity_poly.pdbx_strand_id
1 'polypeptide(L)'
;MNDEIILRKQAVELHLKGFNKSEIAEKLGKSRQWVHKWIGRYLQIGGDSWYKSLSTAPGKIINKTKGEIEDLVVSIRTALDGQKYSQKGALSIMYEFKRIGITPPSITTINRILKRHHLVGESMNKMVKKKIIQIIILSFSRWIWLAQNTLLEASVFTFWILLIRKIIMQEFIL
;
A
#
# COMPACT_ATOMS: atom_id res chain seq x y z
N MET A 1 -4.75 1.88 -17.28
CA MET A 1 -5.49 0.74 -16.63
C MET A 1 -6.88 0.56 -17.26
N ASN A 2 -7.58 1.65 -17.58
CA ASN A 2 -8.83 1.60 -18.36
C ASN A 2 -8.60 1.14 -19.83
N ASP A 3 -7.46 1.50 -20.43
CA ASP A 3 -7.15 1.19 -21.83
C ASP A 3 -7.10 -0.32 -22.10
N GLU A 4 -6.56 -1.08 -21.15
CA GLU A 4 -6.49 -2.53 -21.29
C GLU A 4 -7.87 -3.19 -21.19
N ILE A 5 -8.78 -2.64 -20.37
CA ILE A 5 -10.16 -3.11 -20.27
C ILE A 5 -10.91 -2.88 -21.57
N ILE A 6 -10.70 -1.71 -22.20
CA ILE A 6 -11.29 -1.38 -23.51
C ILE A 6 -10.84 -2.39 -24.57
N LEU A 7 -9.54 -2.66 -24.65
CA LEU A 7 -8.98 -3.64 -25.61
C LEU A 7 -9.58 -5.04 -25.40
N ARG A 8 -9.78 -5.47 -24.15
CA ARG A 8 -10.39 -6.77 -23.84
C ARG A 8 -11.83 -6.84 -24.36
N LYS A 9 -12.63 -5.80 -24.10
CA LYS A 9 -14.01 -5.66 -24.60
C LYS A 9 -14.07 -5.67 -26.12
N GLN A 10 -13.21 -4.89 -26.77
CA GLN A 10 -13.12 -4.84 -28.24
C GLN A 10 -12.75 -6.18 -28.86
N ALA A 11 -11.85 -6.95 -28.23
CA ALA A 11 -11.48 -8.28 -28.74
C ALA A 11 -12.66 -9.25 -28.78
N VAL A 12 -13.51 -9.21 -27.75
CA VAL A 12 -14.73 -10.03 -27.70
C VAL A 12 -15.77 -9.52 -28.68
N GLU A 13 -15.94 -8.20 -28.80
CA GLU A 13 -16.86 -7.61 -29.78
C GLU A 13 -16.51 -8.02 -31.22
N LEU A 14 -15.22 -7.95 -31.59
CA LEU A 14 -14.76 -8.41 -32.90
C LEU A 14 -14.97 -9.91 -33.09
N HIS A 15 -14.79 -10.71 -32.03
CA HIS A 15 -15.08 -12.14 -32.10
C HIS A 15 -16.57 -12.42 -32.36
N LEU A 16 -17.47 -11.68 -31.70
CA LEU A 16 -18.93 -11.79 -31.91
C LEU A 16 -19.34 -11.32 -33.31
N LYS A 17 -18.58 -10.40 -33.92
CA LYS A 17 -18.74 -9.98 -35.32
C LYS A 17 -18.21 -11.00 -36.34
N GLY A 18 -17.66 -12.14 -35.89
CA GLY A 18 -17.21 -13.23 -36.75
C GLY A 18 -15.75 -13.12 -37.23
N PHE A 19 -14.98 -12.13 -36.76
CA PHE A 19 -13.56 -12.04 -37.10
C PHE A 19 -12.77 -13.23 -36.54
N ASN A 20 -11.76 -13.66 -37.29
CA ASN A 20 -10.91 -14.74 -36.84
C ASN A 20 -9.92 -14.25 -35.75
N LYS A 21 -9.43 -15.17 -34.92
CA LYS A 21 -8.57 -14.80 -33.77
C LYS A 21 -7.21 -14.21 -34.19
N SER A 22 -6.73 -14.48 -35.39
CA SER A 22 -5.48 -13.88 -35.92
C SER A 22 -5.69 -12.43 -36.34
N GLU A 23 -6.77 -12.15 -37.08
CA GLU A 23 -7.15 -10.81 -37.51
C GLU A 23 -7.39 -9.89 -36.32
N ILE A 24 -8.06 -10.41 -35.27
CA ILE A 24 -8.28 -9.66 -34.02
C ILE A 24 -6.94 -9.32 -33.36
N ALA A 25 -6.01 -10.26 -33.34
CA ALA A 25 -4.69 -10.09 -32.74
C ALA A 25 -3.89 -9.00 -33.48
N GLU A 26 -3.87 -9.06 -34.81
CA GLU A 26 -3.23 -8.07 -35.67
C GLU A 26 -3.87 -6.68 -35.51
N LYS A 27 -5.19 -6.58 -35.61
CA LYS A 27 -5.95 -5.32 -35.52
C LYS A 27 -5.79 -4.61 -34.17
N LEU A 28 -5.65 -5.37 -33.08
CA LEU A 28 -5.46 -4.83 -31.74
C LEU A 28 -3.98 -4.73 -31.32
N GLY A 29 -3.04 -5.14 -32.17
CA GLY A 29 -1.61 -5.18 -31.84
C GLY A 29 -1.29 -6.06 -30.63
N LYS A 30 -1.98 -7.21 -30.50
CA LYS A 30 -1.81 -8.17 -29.39
C LYS A 30 -1.41 -9.54 -29.91
N SER A 31 -0.90 -10.39 -29.01
CA SER A 31 -0.59 -11.77 -29.37
C SER A 31 -1.86 -12.59 -29.53
N ARG A 32 -1.82 -13.60 -30.41
CA ARG A 32 -2.90 -14.57 -30.58
C ARG A 32 -3.29 -15.24 -29.25
N GLN A 33 -2.30 -15.56 -28.41
CA GLN A 33 -2.52 -16.11 -27.06
C GLN A 33 -3.34 -15.19 -26.16
N TRP A 34 -3.09 -13.88 -26.21
CA TRP A 34 -3.87 -12.89 -25.45
C TRP A 34 -5.33 -12.88 -25.91
N VAL A 35 -5.58 -12.94 -27.22
CA VAL A 35 -6.94 -13.01 -27.79
C VAL A 35 -7.66 -14.30 -27.37
N HIS A 36 -6.98 -15.45 -27.48
CA HIS A 36 -7.53 -16.74 -27.01
C HIS A 36 -7.92 -16.70 -25.54
N LYS A 37 -7.06 -16.13 -24.68
CA LYS A 37 -7.32 -16.03 -23.24
C LYS A 37 -8.62 -15.27 -22.95
N TRP A 38 -8.81 -14.10 -23.56
CA TRP A 38 -9.96 -13.25 -23.24
C TRP A 38 -11.26 -13.74 -23.86
N ILE A 39 -11.21 -14.28 -25.08
CA ILE A 39 -12.36 -14.96 -25.68
C ILE A 39 -12.75 -16.18 -24.86
N GLY A 40 -11.80 -17.05 -24.52
CA GLY A 40 -12.07 -18.23 -23.70
C GLY A 40 -12.66 -17.87 -22.34
N ARG A 41 -12.15 -16.80 -21.71
CA ARG A 41 -12.70 -16.29 -20.44
C ARG A 41 -14.12 -15.74 -20.58
N TYR A 42 -14.41 -15.00 -21.65
CA TYR A 42 -15.77 -14.52 -21.92
C TYR A 42 -16.76 -15.68 -22.08
N LEU A 43 -16.37 -16.72 -22.83
CA LEU A 43 -17.20 -17.91 -23.03
C LEU A 43 -17.40 -18.74 -21.75
N GLN A 44 -16.42 -18.78 -20.85
CA GLN A 44 -16.49 -19.54 -19.60
C GLN A 44 -17.24 -18.82 -18.47
N ILE A 45 -16.95 -17.53 -18.26
CA ILE A 45 -17.48 -16.76 -17.11
C ILE A 45 -18.75 -15.98 -17.49
N GLY A 46 -18.80 -15.40 -18.69
CA GLY A 46 -19.90 -14.52 -19.10
C GLY A 46 -20.07 -13.26 -18.23
N GLY A 47 -21.22 -12.59 -18.39
CA GLY A 47 -21.66 -11.46 -17.55
C GLY A 47 -20.84 -10.16 -17.69
N ASP A 48 -20.84 -9.33 -16.64
CA ASP A 48 -20.20 -8.00 -16.63
C ASP A 48 -18.84 -7.95 -15.89
N SER A 49 -18.24 -9.12 -15.63
CA SER A 49 -17.01 -9.23 -14.82
C SER A 49 -15.83 -9.88 -15.54
N TRP A 50 -16.05 -10.56 -16.66
CA TRP A 50 -15.03 -11.35 -17.37
C TRP A 50 -13.79 -10.54 -17.79
N TYR A 51 -13.95 -9.24 -18.07
CA TYR A 51 -12.88 -8.34 -18.52
C TYR A 51 -12.02 -7.80 -17.36
N LYS A 52 -12.46 -7.99 -16.11
CA LYS A 52 -11.73 -7.53 -14.93
C LYS A 52 -10.44 -8.35 -14.76
N SER A 53 -9.38 -7.69 -14.30
CA SER A 53 -8.16 -8.40 -13.91
C SER A 53 -8.46 -9.26 -12.70
N LEU A 54 -8.13 -10.55 -12.77
CA LEU A 54 -8.12 -11.42 -11.63
C LEU A 54 -6.74 -11.38 -10.98
N SER A 55 -6.70 -11.63 -9.67
CA SER A 55 -5.43 -11.82 -8.96
C SER A 55 -4.64 -12.94 -9.63
N THR A 56 -3.38 -12.69 -9.97
CA THR A 56 -2.42 -13.70 -10.44
C THR A 56 -1.69 -14.35 -9.27
N ALA A 57 -2.03 -13.98 -8.03
CA ALA A 57 -1.42 -14.57 -6.85
C ALA A 57 -1.81 -16.07 -6.76
N PRO A 58 -0.89 -16.93 -6.31
CA PRO A 58 -1.18 -18.34 -6.07
C PRO A 58 -2.38 -18.49 -5.11
N GLY A 59 -3.37 -19.29 -5.49
CA GLY A 59 -4.56 -19.54 -4.66
C GLY A 59 -4.25 -20.23 -3.33
N LYS A 60 -3.13 -20.97 -3.27
CA LYS A 60 -2.62 -21.61 -2.04
C LYS A 60 -1.13 -21.33 -1.90
N ILE A 61 -0.73 -20.76 -0.77
CA ILE A 61 0.67 -20.54 -0.40
C ILE A 61 1.07 -21.64 0.58
N ILE A 62 1.95 -22.55 0.14
CA ILE A 62 2.38 -23.72 0.94
C ILE A 62 3.12 -23.28 2.21
N ASN A 63 3.96 -22.25 2.11
CA ASN A 63 4.77 -21.75 3.23
C ASN A 63 4.04 -20.70 4.08
N LYS A 64 2.70 -20.68 4.07
CA LYS A 64 1.93 -19.79 4.93
C LYS A 64 2.03 -20.30 6.37
N THR A 65 2.35 -19.40 7.30
CA THR A 65 2.32 -19.73 8.73
C THR A 65 0.92 -20.22 9.11
N LYS A 66 0.87 -21.29 9.91
CA LYS A 66 -0.41 -21.85 10.39
C LYS A 66 -1.18 -20.78 11.15
N GLY A 67 -2.50 -20.71 10.95
CA GLY A 67 -3.37 -19.72 11.60
C GLY A 67 -3.20 -19.69 13.12
N GLU A 68 -3.14 -20.86 13.75
CA GLU A 68 -2.92 -21.02 15.20
C GLU A 68 -1.67 -20.28 15.73
N ILE A 69 -0.56 -20.33 14.97
CA ILE A 69 0.68 -19.63 15.34
C ILE A 69 0.53 -18.12 15.12
N GLU A 70 -0.20 -17.70 14.08
CA GLU A 70 -0.50 -16.29 13.85
C GLU A 70 -1.36 -15.73 15.00
N ASP A 71 -2.41 -16.46 15.40
CA ASP A 71 -3.31 -16.08 16.50
C ASP A 71 -2.56 -16.01 17.83
N LEU A 72 -1.63 -16.94 18.09
CA LEU A 72 -0.79 -16.90 19.28
C LEU A 72 0.18 -15.70 19.28
N VAL A 73 0.75 -15.34 18.13
CA VAL A 73 1.56 -14.11 18.01
C VAL A 73 0.71 -12.87 18.34
N VAL A 74 -0.52 -12.81 17.85
CA VAL A 74 -1.45 -11.71 18.13
C VAL A 74 -1.84 -11.66 19.61
N SER A 75 -2.17 -12.80 20.22
CA SER A 75 -2.58 -12.84 21.62
C SER A 75 -1.44 -12.42 22.56
N ILE A 76 -0.23 -12.94 22.34
CA ILE A 76 0.97 -12.52 23.08
C ILE A 76 1.20 -11.02 22.90
N ARG A 77 1.09 -10.51 21.66
CA ARG A 77 1.26 -9.08 21.39
C ARG A 77 0.27 -8.23 22.20
N THR A 78 -1.01 -8.61 22.20
CA THR A 78 -2.05 -7.87 22.94
C THR A 78 -1.82 -7.91 24.45
N ALA A 79 -1.36 -9.04 25.00
CA ALA A 79 -1.01 -9.17 26.41
C ALA A 79 0.17 -8.28 26.80
N LEU A 80 1.23 -8.24 25.97
CA LEU A 80 2.37 -7.35 26.18
C LEU A 80 1.99 -5.87 26.05
N ASP A 81 1.02 -5.55 25.17
CA ASP A 81 0.58 -4.17 24.97
C ASP A 81 -0.15 -3.59 26.18
N GLY A 82 -0.88 -4.42 26.94
CA GLY A 82 -1.58 -4.03 28.17
C GLY A 82 -0.68 -3.76 29.37
N GLN A 83 0.61 -4.11 29.30
CA GLN A 83 1.57 -3.93 30.39
C GLN A 83 2.36 -2.62 30.22
N LYS A 84 2.31 -1.75 31.23
CA LYS A 84 2.84 -0.36 31.19
C LYS A 84 4.35 -0.25 30.88
N TYR A 85 5.13 -1.29 31.13
CA TYR A 85 6.59 -1.30 30.96
C TYR A 85 7.12 -2.48 30.15
N SER A 86 6.24 -3.22 29.49
CA SER A 86 6.67 -4.42 28.77
C SER A 86 7.32 -4.06 27.45
N GLN A 87 8.36 -4.82 27.08
CA GLN A 87 8.94 -4.73 25.76
C GLN A 87 7.95 -5.32 24.75
N LYS A 88 7.70 -4.54 23.70
CA LYS A 88 6.70 -4.84 22.66
C LYS A 88 7.36 -5.36 21.37
N GLY A 89 8.60 -5.83 21.44
CA GLY A 89 9.35 -6.24 20.26
C GLY A 89 8.95 -7.62 19.76
N ALA A 90 9.31 -7.93 18.51
CA ALA A 90 9.25 -9.32 18.02
C ALA A 90 10.13 -10.27 18.86
N LEU A 91 11.23 -9.77 19.43
CA LEU A 91 12.08 -10.51 20.37
C LEU A 91 11.32 -10.90 21.65
N SER A 92 10.52 -9.98 22.18
CA SER A 92 9.70 -10.21 23.38
C SER A 92 8.66 -11.29 23.10
N ILE A 93 7.99 -11.24 21.94
CA ILE A 93 7.06 -12.30 21.51
C ILE A 93 7.78 -13.63 21.34
N MET A 94 8.98 -13.65 20.75
CA MET A 94 9.76 -14.89 20.63
C MET A 94 10.13 -15.49 21.99
N TYR A 95 10.46 -14.65 22.98
CA TYR A 95 10.73 -15.09 24.34
C TYR A 95 9.49 -15.72 25.00
N GLU A 96 8.33 -15.11 24.80
CA GLU A 96 7.03 -15.62 25.27
C GLU A 96 6.69 -17.00 24.71
N PHE A 97 6.92 -17.21 23.40
CA PHE A 97 6.80 -18.52 22.78
C PHE A 97 7.69 -19.57 23.44
N LYS A 98 8.97 -19.23 23.67
CA LYS A 98 9.92 -20.12 24.35
C LYS A 98 9.48 -20.44 25.77
N ARG A 99 8.91 -19.47 26.49
CA ARG A 99 8.39 -19.66 27.86
C ARG A 99 7.22 -20.66 27.90
N ILE A 100 6.37 -20.65 26.88
CA ILE A 100 5.22 -21.58 26.76
C ILE A 100 5.66 -22.95 26.20
N GLY A 101 6.92 -23.10 25.76
CA GLY A 101 7.46 -24.36 25.24
C GLY A 101 7.09 -24.64 23.77
N ILE A 102 6.62 -23.63 23.03
CA ILE A 102 6.25 -23.77 21.62
C ILE A 102 7.37 -23.21 20.75
N THR A 103 7.70 -23.88 19.64
CA THR A 103 8.71 -23.40 18.70
C THR A 103 8.27 -22.07 18.07
N PRO A 104 8.99 -20.96 18.30
CA PRO A 104 8.61 -19.67 17.75
C PRO A 104 8.85 -19.61 16.23
N PRO A 105 8.00 -18.88 15.49
CA PRO A 105 8.35 -18.46 14.13
C PRO A 105 9.53 -17.49 14.15
N SER A 106 10.19 -17.31 12.99
CA SER A 106 11.30 -16.37 12.87
C SER A 106 10.89 -14.93 13.20
N ILE A 107 11.83 -14.10 13.66
CA ILE A 107 11.59 -12.69 13.99
C ILE A 107 10.97 -11.93 12.81
N THR A 108 11.41 -12.20 11.58
CA THR A 108 10.86 -11.57 10.37
C THR A 108 9.42 -12.01 10.11
N THR A 109 9.11 -13.28 10.35
CA THR A 109 7.74 -13.81 10.28
C THR A 109 6.84 -13.15 11.32
N ILE A 110 7.29 -13.02 12.58
CA ILE A 110 6.56 -12.32 13.64
C ILE A 110 6.26 -10.88 13.20
N ASN A 111 7.26 -10.13 12.73
CA ASN A 111 7.07 -8.76 12.25
C ASN A 111 6.08 -8.67 11.08
N ARG A 112 6.11 -9.63 10.14
CA ARG A 112 5.14 -9.71 9.04
C ARG A 112 3.72 -10.02 9.52
N ILE A 113 3.56 -10.89 10.51
CA ILE A 113 2.26 -11.16 11.15
C ILE A 113 1.75 -9.89 11.80
N LEU A 114 2.55 -9.25 12.66
CA LEU A 114 2.17 -7.98 13.31
C LEU A 114 1.76 -6.91 12.29
N LYS A 115 2.48 -6.80 11.17
CA LYS A 115 2.15 -5.84 10.11
C LYS A 115 0.83 -6.19 9.40
N ARG A 116 0.55 -7.46 9.12
CA ARG A 116 -0.71 -7.91 8.52
C ARG A 116 -1.92 -7.65 9.42
N HIS A 117 -1.75 -7.79 10.73
CA HIS A 117 -2.79 -7.53 11.73
C HIS A 117 -2.84 -6.08 12.22
N HIS A 118 -2.09 -5.17 11.59
CA HIS A 118 -2.04 -3.75 11.98
C HIS A 118 -1.62 -3.48 13.44
N LEU A 119 -0.88 -4.41 14.06
CA LEU A 119 -0.38 -4.31 15.44
C LEU A 119 0.98 -3.61 15.53
N VAL A 120 1.53 -3.18 14.40
CA VAL A 120 2.67 -2.26 14.36
C VAL A 120 2.09 -0.85 14.43
N GLY A 121 1.95 -0.33 15.65
CA GLY A 121 1.54 1.06 15.84
C GLY A 121 2.51 2.00 15.13
N GLU A 122 1.98 2.88 14.28
CA GLU A 122 2.78 3.98 13.75
C GLU A 122 3.22 4.83 14.95
N SER A 123 4.52 5.07 15.12
CA SER A 123 4.97 5.79 16.31
C SER A 123 4.29 7.15 16.37
N MET A 124 3.81 7.55 17.56
CA MET A 124 3.14 8.85 17.75
C MET A 124 3.99 10.00 17.17
N ASN A 125 5.31 9.94 17.36
CA ASN A 125 6.26 10.88 16.79
C ASN A 125 6.23 10.94 15.26
N LYS A 126 6.07 9.80 14.59
CA LYS A 126 5.99 9.76 13.12
C LYS A 126 4.67 10.34 12.62
N MET A 127 3.55 10.08 13.31
CA MET A 127 2.25 10.69 12.98
C MET A 127 2.25 12.20 13.20
N VAL A 128 2.80 12.67 14.33
CA VAL A 128 2.94 14.10 14.64
C VAL A 128 3.82 14.79 13.59
N LYS A 129 4.98 14.22 13.26
CA LYS A 129 5.88 14.75 12.22
C LYS A 129 5.18 14.83 10.85
N LYS A 130 4.40 13.82 10.47
CA LYS A 130 3.63 13.81 9.22
C LYS A 130 2.57 14.93 9.21
N LYS A 131 1.85 15.13 10.32
CA LYS A 131 0.90 16.24 10.49
C LYS A 131 1.58 17.61 10.33
N ILE A 132 2.73 17.82 10.99
CA ILE A 132 3.48 19.08 10.90
C ILE A 132 3.89 19.38 9.45
N ILE A 133 4.45 18.40 8.74
CA ILE A 133 4.84 18.56 7.33
C ILE A 133 3.63 18.90 6.46
N GLN A 134 2.50 18.24 6.69
CA GLN A 134 1.29 18.48 5.92
C GLN A 134 0.70 19.87 6.17
N ILE A 135 0.74 20.37 7.41
CA ILE A 135 0.39 21.75 7.75
C ILE A 135 1.31 22.73 7.04
N ILE A 136 2.62 22.52 7.06
CA ILE A 136 3.60 23.39 6.37
C ILE A 136 3.30 23.43 4.86
N ILE A 137 3.10 22.28 4.21
CA ILE A 137 2.79 22.22 2.76
C ILE A 137 1.48 22.96 2.45
N LEU A 138 0.43 22.74 3.23
CA LEU A 138 -0.86 23.43 3.07
C LEU A 138 -0.74 24.95 3.27
N SER A 139 0.12 25.37 4.20
CA SER A 139 0.38 26.78 4.50
C SER A 139 1.14 27.46 3.35
N PHE A 140 2.10 26.76 2.74
CA PHE A 140 2.88 27.24 1.59
C PHE A 140 2.05 27.26 0.29
N SER A 141 1.16 26.29 0.11
CA SER A 141 0.25 26.20 -1.06
C SER A 141 -0.73 27.37 -1.11
N ARG A 142 -1.25 27.80 0.05
CA ARG A 142 -2.12 28.97 0.18
C ARG A 142 -1.37 30.29 -0.10
N TRP A 143 -0.08 30.33 0.20
CA TRP A 143 0.79 31.49 -0.05
C TRP A 143 1.12 31.63 -1.54
N ILE A 144 1.42 30.53 -2.23
CA ILE A 144 1.62 30.49 -3.70
C ILE A 144 0.38 30.99 -4.45
N TRP A 145 -0.82 30.72 -3.95
CA TRP A 145 -2.08 31.19 -4.55
C TRP A 145 -2.35 32.68 -4.31
N LEU A 146 -1.90 33.24 -3.18
CA LEU A 146 -2.00 34.68 -2.85
C LEU A 146 -0.90 35.51 -3.56
N ALA A 147 0.26 34.92 -3.82
CA ALA A 147 1.42 35.52 -4.49
C ALA A 147 1.22 35.83 -5.98
N GLN A 148 0.18 35.26 -6.61
CA GLN A 148 -0.15 35.58 -8.01
C GLN A 148 -0.71 37.00 -8.19
N ASN A 149 -0.86 37.77 -7.11
CA ASN A 149 -1.36 39.13 -7.17
C ASN A 149 -0.56 40.08 -6.23
N THR A 150 0.67 40.46 -6.62
CA THR A 150 1.30 41.81 -6.50
C THR A 150 2.85 41.77 -6.55
N LEU A 151 3.44 42.77 -7.21
CA LEU A 151 4.89 42.90 -7.48
C LEU A 151 5.71 43.38 -6.27
N LEU A 152 5.69 42.66 -5.14
CA LEU A 152 6.57 42.89 -3.97
C LEU A 152 7.06 41.57 -3.32
N GLU A 153 7.32 40.54 -4.13
CA GLU A 153 7.45 39.14 -3.70
C GLU A 153 8.81 38.72 -3.07
N ALA A 154 9.91 39.45 -3.29
CA ALA A 154 11.24 38.95 -2.90
C ALA A 154 11.57 39.11 -1.38
N SER A 155 11.05 40.16 -0.73
CA SER A 155 11.38 40.45 0.67
C SER A 155 10.56 39.61 1.67
N VAL A 156 9.33 39.27 1.32
CA VAL A 156 8.43 38.52 2.21
C VAL A 156 8.77 37.03 2.22
N PHE A 157 9.20 36.49 1.08
CA PHE A 157 9.65 35.09 0.95
C PHE A 157 10.95 34.84 1.73
N THR A 158 11.90 35.77 1.67
CA THR A 158 13.15 35.71 2.44
C THR A 158 12.90 35.84 3.94
N PHE A 159 11.96 36.68 4.37
CA PHE A 159 11.54 36.77 5.77
C PHE A 159 10.92 35.47 6.29
N TRP A 160 10.05 34.81 5.52
CA TRP A 160 9.42 33.55 5.91
C TRP A 160 10.42 32.38 5.96
N ILE A 161 11.39 32.33 5.03
CA ILE A 161 12.50 31.37 5.09
C ILE A 161 13.33 31.58 6.36
N LEU A 162 13.66 32.84 6.69
CA LEU A 162 14.42 33.16 7.89
C LEU A 162 13.64 32.84 9.18
N LEU A 163 12.32 33.05 9.19
CA LEU A 163 11.46 32.74 10.33
C LEU A 163 11.32 31.22 10.54
N ILE A 164 11.11 30.44 9.48
CA ILE A 164 11.11 28.97 9.55
C ILE A 164 12.47 28.47 10.04
N ARG A 165 13.57 29.02 9.51
CA ARG A 165 14.92 28.64 9.91
C ARG A 165 15.21 28.99 11.38
N LYS A 166 14.69 30.10 11.89
CA LYS A 166 14.79 30.50 13.31
C LYS A 166 14.00 29.57 14.23
N ILE A 167 12.78 29.19 13.85
CA ILE A 167 11.93 28.25 14.60
C ILE A 167 12.57 26.84 14.66
N ILE A 168 13.13 26.36 13.54
CA ILE A 168 13.82 25.06 13.49
C ILE A 168 15.10 25.07 14.33
N MET A 169 15.81 26.20 14.42
CA MET A 169 17.06 26.33 15.19
C MET A 169 16.84 26.51 16.70
N GLN A 170 15.68 27.00 17.14
CA GLN A 170 15.37 27.16 18.58
C GLN A 170 15.04 25.84 19.29
N GLU A 171 14.60 24.81 18.56
CA GLU A 171 14.32 23.47 19.09
C GLU A 171 15.58 22.59 19.25
N PHE A 172 16.77 23.11 18.96
CA PHE A 172 18.04 22.35 18.95
C PHE A 172 19.05 22.80 20.03
N ILE A 173 18.68 23.74 20.91
CA ILE A 173 19.58 24.30 21.96
C ILE A 173 19.02 24.13 23.39
N LEU A 174 17.98 23.31 23.61
CA LEU A 174 17.58 22.88 24.95
C LEU A 174 17.37 21.36 25.02
#